data_AF-A0A7W0U9W0-F1
#
_entry.id   AF-A0A7W0U9W0-F1
#
_cell.length_a   1.000
_cell.length_b   1.000
_cell.length_c   1.000
_cell.angle_alpha   90.00
_cell.angle_beta   90.00
_cell.angle_gamma   90.00
#
_symmetry.space_group_name_H-M   'P 1'
#
loop_
_entity.id
_entity.type
_entity.pdbx_description
1 polymer ?
#
loop_
_entity_poly.entity_id
_entity_poly.type
_entity_poly.pdbx_seq_one_letter_code
_entity_poly.pdbx_strand_id
1 'polypeptide(L)' 'AQAVAAGAGGVGSAFPGMDADYGEPVLPGEEEEVVRTIEPRRLEEHEQVGRNEPCWCGSGLKFKKCHGS' A
#
# COMPACT_ATOMS: atom_id res chain seq x y z
N ALA A 1 -7.59 -43.18 -3.17
CA ALA A 1 -8.07 -41.94 -2.55
C ALA A 1 -7.09 -41.58 -1.44
N GLN A 2 -6.31 -40.51 -1.62
CA GLN A 2 -5.41 -40.01 -0.58
C GLN A 2 -5.95 -38.64 -0.15
N ALA A 3 -6.35 -38.55 1.11
CA ALA A 3 -6.72 -37.30 1.77
C ALA A 3 -5.47 -36.75 2.45
N VAL A 4 -5.14 -35.48 2.18
CA VAL A 4 -4.14 -34.74 2.96
C VAL A 4 -4.87 -33.86 3.96
N ALA A 5 -4.69 -34.15 5.24
CA ALA A 5 -5.19 -33.32 6.33
C ALA A 5 -4.28 -32.09 6.47
N ALA A 6 -4.88 -30.91 6.49
CA ALA A 6 -4.22 -29.64 6.68
C ALA A 6 -3.69 -29.51 8.12
N GLY A 7 -2.40 -29.20 8.27
CA GLY A 7 -1.81 -28.78 9.54
C GLY A 7 -2.07 -27.29 9.77
N ALA A 8 -2.86 -26.96 10.80
CA ALA A 8 -3.02 -25.60 11.28
C ALA A 8 -1.89 -25.28 12.27
N GLY A 9 -0.86 -24.58 11.80
CA GLY A 9 0.13 -23.92 12.64
C GLY A 9 -0.09 -22.41 12.60
N GLY A 10 -0.33 -21.80 13.76
CA GLY A 10 -0.30 -20.34 13.96
C GLY A 10 -0.12 -20.08 15.45
N VAL A 11 1.10 -19.85 15.95
CA VAL A 11 1.80 -18.57 16.14
C VAL A 11 1.03 -17.54 16.98
N GLY A 12 1.68 -17.04 18.04
CA GLY A 12 1.26 -15.81 18.72
C GLY A 12 1.52 -15.83 20.23
N SER A 13 2.72 -15.40 20.64
CA SER A 13 3.14 -15.22 22.02
C SER A 13 2.15 -14.39 22.84
N ALA A 14 1.79 -14.87 24.03
CA ALA A 14 1.17 -14.04 25.07
C ALA A 14 2.22 -13.02 25.55
N PHE A 15 1.95 -11.73 25.39
CA PHE A 15 2.78 -10.65 25.97
C PHE A 15 2.20 -10.30 27.35
N PRO A 16 2.86 -10.63 28.48
CA PRO A 16 2.45 -10.15 29.79
C PRO A 16 3.06 -8.77 30.05
N GLY A 17 2.24 -7.73 30.10
CA GLY A 17 2.69 -6.39 30.49
C GLY A 17 1.95 -5.22 29.86
N MET A 18 0.62 -5.27 29.75
CA MET A 18 -0.17 -4.06 29.50
C MET A 18 -0.90 -3.69 30.80
N ASP A 19 -0.19 -3.06 31.72
CA ASP A 19 -0.83 -2.34 32.81
C ASP A 19 -1.51 -1.09 32.24
N ALA A 20 -2.81 -1.02 32.48
CA ALA A 20 -3.71 -0.02 31.96
C ALA A 20 -3.53 1.31 32.71
N ASP A 21 -2.58 2.13 32.25
CA ASP A 21 -2.64 3.58 32.44
C ASP A 21 -2.84 4.23 31.07
N TYR A 22 -4.04 4.03 30.52
CA TYR A 22 -4.49 4.82 29.37
C TYR A 22 -4.93 6.17 29.94
N GLY A 23 -3.97 7.09 30.09
CA GLY A 23 -4.23 8.46 30.53
C GLY A 23 -5.36 9.09 29.73
N GLU A 24 -6.24 9.83 30.42
CA GLU A 24 -7.37 10.53 29.81
C GLU A 24 -6.93 11.38 28.61
N PRO A 25 -7.59 11.26 27.45
CA PRO A 25 -7.27 12.10 26.31
C PRO A 25 -7.75 13.52 26.58
N VAL A 26 -6.82 14.43 26.85
CA VAL A 26 -7.05 15.87 26.79
C VAL A 26 -7.34 16.21 25.33
N LEU A 27 -8.59 16.56 25.02
CA LEU A 27 -9.01 17.02 23.70
C LEU A 27 -8.69 18.53 23.58
N PRO A 28 -7.69 18.95 22.78
CA PRO A 28 -7.46 20.36 22.56
C PRO A 28 -8.41 20.85 21.46
N GLY A 29 -9.10 21.95 21.76
CA GLY A 29 -9.52 23.00 20.83
C GLY A 29 -10.13 22.58 19.49
N GLU A 30 -11.43 22.82 19.37
CA GLU A 30 -12.07 23.14 18.09
C GLU A 30 -11.27 24.22 17.32
N GLU A 31 -10.65 23.90 16.19
CA GLU A 31 -10.64 24.76 14.98
C GLU A 31 -9.77 24.17 13.83
N GLU A 32 -10.50 23.74 12.79
CA GLU A 32 -10.08 23.37 11.44
C GLU A 32 -8.97 22.33 11.25
N GLU A 33 -9.39 21.06 11.24
CA GLU A 33 -8.73 20.03 10.45
C GLU A 33 -8.83 20.42 8.96
N VAL A 34 -7.77 21.06 8.44
CA VAL A 34 -7.65 21.39 7.02
C VAL A 34 -7.48 20.09 6.23
N VAL A 35 -8.60 19.51 5.83
CA VAL A 35 -8.63 18.37 4.91
C VAL A 35 -8.05 18.85 3.58
N ARG A 36 -6.80 18.49 3.30
CA ARG A 36 -6.15 18.83 2.03
C ARG A 36 -6.85 18.06 0.92
N THR A 37 -7.64 18.76 0.11
CA THR A 37 -8.21 18.21 -1.11
C THR A 37 -7.09 17.88 -2.08
N ILE A 38 -6.80 16.59 -2.25
CA ILE A 38 -5.85 16.13 -3.26
C ILE A 38 -6.61 16.11 -4.58
N GLU A 39 -6.24 17.00 -5.51
CA GLU A 39 -6.80 16.95 -6.86
C GLU A 39 -6.30 15.68 -7.57
N PRO A 40 -7.19 14.89 -8.21
CA PRO A 40 -6.77 13.73 -8.98
C PRO A 40 -5.98 14.21 -10.21
N ARG A 41 -4.67 13.90 -10.24
CA ARG A 41 -3.82 14.07 -11.42
C ARG A 41 -4.43 13.24 -12.56
N ARG A 42 -4.69 13.90 -13.70
CA ARG A 42 -4.93 13.19 -14.96
C ARG A 42 -3.63 12.49 -15.33
N LEU A 43 -3.67 11.15 -15.35
CA LEU A 43 -2.58 10.34 -15.88
C LEU A 43 -2.52 10.52 -17.39
N GLU A 44 -1.32 10.68 -17.92
CA GLU A 44 -1.07 10.65 -19.35
C GLU A 44 -1.19 9.21 -19.86
N GLU A 45 -1.62 9.03 -21.11
CA GLU A 45 -1.86 7.69 -21.69
C GLU A 45 -0.63 6.77 -21.59
N HIS A 46 0.56 7.36 -21.63
CA HIS A 46 1.83 6.65 -21.52
C HIS A 46 2.17 6.19 -20.09
N GLU A 47 1.52 6.74 -19.06
CA GLU A 47 1.65 6.30 -17.67
C GLU A 47 0.83 5.04 -17.38
N GLN A 48 -0.10 4.70 -18.26
CA GLN A 48 -0.84 3.44 -18.23
C GLN A 48 -0.09 2.30 -18.96
N VAL A 49 1.06 2.58 -19.59
CA VAL A 49 1.87 1.56 -20.27
C VAL A 49 2.42 0.57 -19.25
N GLY A 50 2.05 -0.69 -19.41
CA GLY A 50 2.51 -1.77 -18.54
C GLY A 50 4.04 -1.89 -18.57
N ARG A 51 4.67 -2.17 -17.42
CA ARG A 51 6.14 -2.22 -17.26
C ARG A 51 6.86 -3.15 -18.25
N ASN A 52 6.16 -4.14 -18.81
CA ASN A 52 6.69 -5.11 -19.78
C ASN A 52 6.26 -4.87 -21.24
N GLU A 53 5.39 -3.90 -21.51
CA GLU A 53 4.90 -3.55 -22.85
C GLU A 53 6.00 -2.86 -23.67
N PRO A 54 5.92 -2.84 -25.01
CA PRO A 54 6.82 -2.04 -25.84
C PRO A 54 6.75 -0.56 -25.44
N CYS A 55 7.92 0.08 -25.36
CA CYS A 55 7.99 1.48 -24.96
C CYS A 55 7.34 2.39 -26.01
N TRP A 56 6.49 3.30 -25.55
CA TRP A 56 5.75 4.25 -26.39
C TRP A 56 6.65 5.14 -27.27
N CYS A 57 7.93 5.31 -26.93
CA CYS A 57 8.89 6.09 -27.72
C CYS A 57 9.34 5.39 -29.02
N GLY A 58 8.89 4.16 -29.29
CA GLY A 58 9.21 3.43 -30.52
C GLY A 58 10.60 2.79 -30.54
N SER A 59 11.29 2.69 -29.39
CA SER A 59 12.63 2.07 -29.30
C SER A 59 12.66 0.56 -29.54
N GLY A 60 11.50 -0.09 -29.58
CA GLY A 60 11.38 -1.56 -29.66
C GLY A 60 11.77 -2.29 -28.36
N LEU A 61 12.21 -1.56 -27.33
CA LEU A 61 12.55 -2.11 -26.01
C LEU A 61 11.30 -2.13 -25.12
N LYS A 62 11.28 -3.06 -24.14
CA LYS A 62 10.24 -3.05 -23.09
C LYS A 62 10.31 -1.76 -22.27
N PHE A 63 9.17 -1.22 -21.83
CA PHE A 63 9.08 0.04 -21.09
C PHE A 63 10.07 0.11 -19.91
N LYS A 64 10.18 -0.95 -19.10
CA LYS A 64 11.14 -1.04 -17.99
C LYS A 64 12.63 -0.91 -18.34
N LYS A 65 13.00 -1.06 -19.61
CA LYS A 65 14.38 -0.96 -20.11
C LYS A 65 14.61 0.36 -20.86
N CYS A 66 13.64 1.26 -20.84
CA CYS A 66 13.67 2.53 -21.55
C CYS A 66 13.17 3.63 -20.61
N HIS A 67 11.93 4.11 -20.77
CA HIS A 67 11.38 5.21 -19.97
C HIS A 67 10.77 4.79 -18.61
N GLY A 68 10.63 3.49 -18.35
CA GLY A 68 10.08 2.97 -17.09
C GLY A 68 11.09 2.79 -15.96
N SER A 69 12.14 3.61 -15.93
CA SER A 69 13.12 3.63 -14.84
C SER A 69 12.49 4.22 -13.59
#